data_AF-A0A956J2X8-F1
#
_entry.id   AF-A0A956J2X8-F1
#
_cell.length_a   1.000
_cell.length_b   1.000
_cell.length_c   1.000
_cell.angle_alpha   90.00
_cell.angle_beta   90.00
_cell.angle_gamma   90.00
#
_symmetry.space_group_name_H-M   'P 1'
#
loop_
_entity.id
_entity.type
_entity.pdbx_description
1 polymer ?
#
loop_
_entity_poly.entity_id
_entity_poly.type
_entity_poly.pdbx_seq_one_letter_code
_entity_poly.pdbx_strand_id
1 'polypeptide(L)'
;MRTRPLRTVFERIQEFAQVSPRFKAAASEATLDSVVAAGFSLGTAKAAYEVHDGQRGCAVLEDEAGPFRWMSLRESLADARRWRKLLRGGAFDDASVVAARGVRAAWWHEGWLPVGENGAGDVLCLDFSPVKGGRRGQVVRVLHDDPARGVVAASLRELLGRVATGLESGELVCSDDYGGVIPAEEATGGATSERADLGFFEGPSVTDAKLKEVRGMTALTYVNFTGAQITDRGLKQLARLPKLKSIMLRKTLVTDSGIRWLLEAFPQLQDLALPPQATAELVPVIANHPRLRTVGTSATRFGKRGERAVSAINSKIQFF
;
A
#
# COMPACT_ATOMS: atom_id res chain seq x y z
N MET A 1 23.89 13.88 21.54
CA MET A 1 23.17 12.63 21.85
C MET A 1 24.09 11.44 21.57
N ARG A 2 24.30 10.52 22.53
CA ARG A 2 25.07 9.29 22.28
C ARG A 2 24.26 8.38 21.35
N THR A 3 24.85 7.95 20.24
CA THR A 3 24.24 7.00 19.30
C THR A 3 24.09 5.64 19.99
N ARG A 4 22.86 5.12 20.08
CA ARG A 4 22.58 3.82 20.69
C ARG A 4 23.13 2.65 19.84
N PRO A 5 23.46 1.49 20.43
CA PRO A 5 23.90 0.31 19.68
C PRO A 5 22.83 -0.18 18.67
N LEU A 6 23.27 -0.75 17.54
CA LEU A 6 22.34 -1.30 16.52
C LEU A 6 21.52 -2.46 17.06
N ARG A 7 22.11 -3.30 17.92
CA ARG A 7 21.41 -4.41 18.58
C ARG A 7 20.16 -3.90 19.34
N THR A 8 20.29 -2.80 20.07
CA THR A 8 19.16 -2.15 20.75
C THR A 8 18.11 -1.62 19.78
N VAL A 9 18.48 -1.17 18.58
CA VAL A 9 17.51 -0.77 17.55
C VAL A 9 16.68 -1.97 17.09
N PHE A 10 17.30 -3.13 16.85
CA PHE A 10 16.59 -4.33 16.43
C PHE A 10 15.72 -4.92 17.54
N GLU A 11 16.19 -4.95 18.79
CA GLU A 11 15.40 -5.39 19.95
C GLU A 11 14.10 -4.57 20.05
N ARG A 12 14.19 -3.23 19.95
CA ARG A 12 13.02 -2.32 19.96
C ARG A 12 12.04 -2.61 18.83
N ILE A 13 12.52 -2.96 17.63
CA ILE A 13 11.64 -3.35 16.51
C ILE A 13 10.96 -4.70 16.80
N GLN A 14 11.69 -5.65 17.38
CA GLN A 14 11.19 -7.00 17.67
C GLN A 14 10.18 -7.06 18.83
N GLU A 15 10.20 -6.08 19.74
CA GLU A 15 9.21 -5.97 20.84
C GLU A 15 7.78 -5.83 20.31
N PHE A 16 7.60 -5.28 19.10
CA PHE A 16 6.31 -5.20 18.43
C PHE A 16 6.02 -6.51 17.69
N ALA A 17 5.56 -7.52 18.43
CA ALA A 17 5.39 -8.91 17.97
C ALA A 17 4.58 -9.08 16.66
N GLN A 18 3.73 -8.11 16.31
CA GLN A 18 2.95 -8.09 15.06
C GLN A 18 3.75 -7.68 13.82
N VAL A 19 4.96 -7.11 13.97
CA VAL A 19 5.83 -6.83 12.83
C VAL A 19 6.36 -8.15 12.24
N SER A 20 6.67 -9.14 13.10
CA SER A 20 7.51 -10.32 12.81
C SER A 20 8.34 -10.31 11.50
N PRO A 21 9.25 -9.33 11.28
CA PRO A 21 10.43 -9.56 10.49
C PRO A 21 11.12 -10.68 11.21
N ARG A 22 11.18 -11.86 10.60
CA ARG A 22 12.14 -12.85 11.06
C ARG A 22 13.48 -12.38 10.55
N PHE A 23 14.09 -11.45 11.27
CA PHE A 23 15.46 -11.01 11.01
C PHE A 23 16.34 -12.26 10.93
N LYS A 24 17.08 -12.36 9.83
CA LYS A 24 17.97 -13.48 9.60
C LYS A 24 19.16 -13.36 10.58
N ALA A 25 19.88 -14.45 10.78
CA ALA A 25 21.15 -14.40 11.49
C ALA A 25 22.13 -13.45 10.77
N ALA A 26 23.19 -13.04 11.47
CA ALA A 26 24.26 -12.21 10.92
C ALA A 26 24.81 -12.77 9.60
N ALA A 27 25.24 -11.86 8.72
CA ALA A 27 25.90 -12.23 7.48
C ALA A 27 27.23 -12.95 7.79
N SER A 28 27.49 -14.05 7.10
CA SER A 28 28.77 -14.73 7.23
C SER A 28 29.89 -13.90 6.60
N GLU A 29 31.12 -14.09 7.06
CA GLU A 29 32.31 -13.47 6.50
C GLU A 29 32.42 -13.69 4.98
N ALA A 30 32.21 -14.93 4.52
CA ALA A 30 32.18 -15.25 3.09
C ALA A 30 31.11 -14.47 2.29
N THR A 31 29.98 -14.14 2.93
CA THR A 31 28.93 -13.33 2.31
C THR A 31 29.35 -11.86 2.23
N LEU A 32 30.00 -11.34 3.28
CA LEU A 32 30.56 -9.98 3.29
C LEU A 32 31.69 -9.83 2.25
N ASP A 33 32.56 -10.84 2.13
CA ASP A 33 33.63 -10.86 1.12
C ASP A 33 33.06 -10.89 -0.30
N SER A 34 31.96 -11.62 -0.52
CA SER A 34 31.27 -11.62 -1.81
C SER A 34 30.73 -10.23 -2.19
N VAL A 35 30.36 -9.40 -1.22
CA VAL A 35 29.93 -8.01 -1.47
C VAL A 35 31.11 -7.15 -1.90
N VAL A 36 32.25 -7.31 -1.22
CA VAL A 36 33.50 -6.61 -1.58
C VAL A 36 33.97 -7.03 -2.97
N ALA A 37 33.99 -8.33 -3.26
CA ALA A 37 34.34 -8.88 -4.57
C ALA A 37 33.41 -8.40 -5.69
N ALA A 38 32.15 -8.09 -5.38
CA ALA A 38 31.18 -7.52 -6.33
C ALA A 38 31.35 -6.00 -6.56
N GLY A 39 32.36 -5.38 -5.93
CA GLY A 39 32.71 -3.97 -6.08
C GLY A 39 32.03 -3.03 -5.10
N PHE A 40 31.34 -3.56 -4.08
CA PHE A 40 30.62 -2.76 -3.10
C PHE A 40 31.38 -2.68 -1.77
N SER A 41 31.31 -1.52 -1.10
CA SER A 41 31.84 -1.35 0.25
C SER A 41 30.71 -0.91 1.16
N LEU A 42 30.25 -1.81 2.03
CA LEU A 42 29.07 -1.59 2.88
C LEU A 42 29.23 -0.40 3.84
N GLY A 43 30.45 0.04 4.14
CA GLY A 43 30.72 1.15 5.05
C GLY A 43 29.94 1.01 6.36
N THR A 44 29.18 2.03 6.74
CA THR A 44 28.38 2.02 7.97
C THR A 44 27.23 1.02 7.97
N ALA A 45 26.77 0.55 6.79
CA ALA A 45 25.72 -0.46 6.71
C ALA A 45 26.22 -1.86 7.13
N LYS A 46 27.55 -2.11 7.10
CA LYS A 46 28.14 -3.39 7.50
C LYS A 46 27.68 -3.79 8.91
N ALA A 47 27.66 -2.84 9.84
CA ALA A 47 27.26 -3.07 11.22
C ALA A 47 25.81 -3.54 11.38
N ALA A 48 24.91 -3.25 10.42
CA ALA A 48 23.54 -3.79 10.44
C ALA A 48 23.55 -5.25 9.98
N TYR A 49 24.27 -5.56 8.90
CA TYR A 49 24.40 -6.90 8.35
C TYR A 49 25.20 -7.87 9.24
N GLU A 50 26.11 -7.37 10.06
CA GLU A 50 26.80 -8.14 11.12
C GLU A 50 25.89 -8.53 12.29
N VAL A 51 24.70 -7.91 12.40
CA VAL A 51 23.68 -8.34 13.36
C VAL A 51 22.64 -9.22 12.67
N HIS A 52 22.11 -8.77 11.52
CA HIS A 52 21.06 -9.46 10.76
C HIS A 52 21.26 -9.35 9.25
N ASP A 53 21.30 -10.49 8.55
CA ASP A 53 21.43 -10.52 7.08
C ASP A 53 20.08 -10.38 6.36
N GLY A 54 19.42 -9.24 6.59
CA GLY A 54 18.07 -8.97 6.10
C GLY A 54 17.00 -9.69 6.92
N GLN A 55 15.84 -9.90 6.29
CA GLN A 55 14.66 -10.45 6.96
C GLN A 55 13.95 -11.56 6.17
N ARG A 56 12.97 -12.18 6.80
CA ARG A 56 11.85 -12.93 6.19
C ARG A 56 10.53 -12.39 6.75
N GLY A 57 9.42 -12.62 6.06
CA GLY A 57 8.09 -12.16 6.50
C GLY A 57 7.87 -10.68 6.19
N CYS A 58 7.10 -9.99 7.03
CA CYS A 58 6.64 -8.63 6.80
C CYS A 58 7.82 -7.65 6.69
N ALA A 59 7.72 -6.70 5.75
CA ALA A 59 8.72 -5.70 5.44
C ALA A 59 8.96 -4.71 6.59
N VAL A 60 10.23 -4.35 6.82
CA VAL A 60 10.64 -3.50 7.96
C VAL A 60 11.14 -2.13 7.56
N LEU A 61 11.63 -1.96 6.33
CA LEU A 61 12.09 -0.66 5.87
C LEU A 61 10.86 0.11 5.41
N GLU A 62 10.59 1.24 6.04
CA GLU A 62 9.47 2.11 5.70
C GLU A 62 9.99 3.30 4.90
N ASP A 63 9.25 3.66 3.88
CA ASP A 63 9.44 4.81 3.00
C ASP A 63 8.07 5.20 2.44
N GLU A 64 7.88 6.45 2.01
CA GLU A 64 6.59 6.94 1.50
C GLU A 64 6.05 6.15 0.29
N ALA A 65 6.91 5.45 -0.45
CA ALA A 65 6.49 4.56 -1.54
C ALA A 65 5.98 3.19 -1.06
N GLY A 66 5.92 2.98 0.25
CA GLY A 66 5.41 1.80 0.91
C GLY A 66 6.48 0.97 1.63
N PRO A 67 6.08 -0.17 2.20
CA PRO A 67 6.99 -1.02 2.95
C PRO A 67 7.93 -1.80 2.03
N PHE A 68 9.22 -1.78 2.35
CA PHE A 68 10.28 -2.52 1.67
C PHE A 68 10.84 -3.62 2.57
N ARG A 69 10.88 -4.84 2.03
CA ARG A 69 11.53 -5.98 2.65
C ARG A 69 13.04 -5.83 2.54
N TRP A 70 13.69 -5.73 3.69
CA TRP A 70 15.14 -5.76 3.84
C TRP A 70 15.73 -7.08 3.35
N MET A 71 16.47 -6.99 2.26
CA MET A 71 17.06 -8.11 1.55
C MET A 71 18.31 -8.61 2.27
N SER A 72 18.58 -9.91 2.16
CA SER A 72 19.92 -10.43 2.51
C SER A 72 20.95 -9.92 1.51
N LEU A 73 22.23 -9.94 1.87
CA LEU A 73 23.31 -9.56 0.97
C LEU A 73 23.38 -10.48 -0.25
N ARG A 74 23.04 -11.77 -0.11
CA ARG A 74 22.95 -12.67 -1.27
C ARG A 74 21.84 -12.27 -2.24
N GLU A 75 20.67 -11.90 -1.73
CA GLU A 75 19.55 -11.38 -2.53
C GLU A 75 19.95 -10.06 -3.20
N SER A 76 20.56 -9.15 -2.44
CA SER A 76 21.06 -7.84 -2.87
C SER A 76 22.04 -7.97 -4.05
N LEU A 77 23.01 -8.89 -3.94
CA LEU A 77 23.98 -9.16 -5.01
C LEU A 77 23.36 -9.83 -6.24
N ALA A 78 22.37 -10.71 -6.05
CA ALA A 78 21.63 -11.29 -7.15
C ALA A 78 20.84 -10.22 -7.91
N ASP A 79 20.24 -9.28 -7.20
CA ASP A 79 19.48 -8.20 -7.81
C ASP A 79 20.37 -7.18 -8.51
N ALA A 80 21.48 -6.77 -7.89
CA ALA A 80 22.49 -5.94 -8.53
C ALA A 80 23.01 -6.55 -9.86
N ARG A 81 23.15 -7.88 -9.94
CA ARG A 81 23.52 -8.56 -11.20
C ARG A 81 22.42 -8.46 -12.27
N ARG A 82 21.14 -8.54 -11.88
CA ARG A 82 20.01 -8.35 -12.81
C ARG A 82 19.99 -6.92 -13.34
N TRP A 83 20.09 -5.92 -12.45
CA TRP A 83 20.15 -4.52 -12.83
C TRP A 83 21.33 -4.20 -13.76
N ARG A 84 22.53 -4.74 -13.47
CA ARG A 84 23.70 -4.61 -14.37
C ARG A 84 23.42 -5.20 -15.76
N LYS A 85 22.71 -6.33 -15.84
CA LYS A 85 22.34 -6.94 -17.12
C LYS A 85 21.37 -6.06 -17.91
N LEU A 86 20.36 -5.49 -17.25
CA LEU A 86 19.41 -4.56 -17.87
C LEU A 86 20.11 -3.30 -18.38
N LEU A 87 20.96 -2.70 -17.54
CA LEU A 87 21.74 -1.51 -17.88
C LEU A 87 22.64 -1.77 -19.10
N ARG A 88 23.39 -2.87 -19.12
CA ARG A 88 24.26 -3.23 -20.27
C ARG A 88 23.49 -3.62 -21.52
N GLY A 89 22.22 -4.02 -21.36
CA GLY A 89 21.31 -4.32 -22.46
C GLY A 89 20.62 -3.09 -23.05
N GLY A 90 20.93 -1.88 -22.56
CA GLY A 90 20.33 -0.63 -23.05
C GLY A 90 18.91 -0.37 -22.55
N ALA A 91 18.45 -1.09 -21.52
CA ALA A 91 17.06 -0.99 -21.03
C ALA A 91 16.65 0.42 -20.55
N PHE A 92 17.64 1.30 -20.31
CA PHE A 92 17.43 2.63 -19.75
C PHE A 92 18.05 3.75 -20.61
N ASP A 93 18.42 3.46 -21.86
CA ASP A 93 19.14 4.43 -22.71
C ASP A 93 18.28 5.67 -23.03
N ASP A 94 16.96 5.49 -23.12
CA ASP A 94 15.98 6.56 -23.36
C ASP A 94 15.33 7.08 -22.06
N ALA A 95 15.80 6.64 -20.89
CA ALA A 95 15.16 6.97 -19.62
C ALA A 95 15.48 8.41 -19.17
N SER A 96 14.45 9.21 -18.93
CA SER A 96 14.58 10.52 -18.29
C SER A 96 14.53 10.36 -16.76
N VAL A 97 15.40 11.07 -16.04
CA VAL A 97 15.56 10.91 -14.58
C VAL A 97 15.60 12.28 -13.90
N VAL A 98 14.85 12.42 -12.81
CA VAL A 98 14.88 13.59 -11.93
C VAL A 98 15.59 13.22 -10.64
N ALA A 99 16.85 13.60 -10.49
CA ALA A 99 17.65 13.25 -9.32
C ALA A 99 17.70 14.37 -8.27
N ALA A 100 17.49 14.00 -7.01
CA ALA A 100 17.70 14.88 -5.87
C ALA A 100 19.18 15.25 -5.72
N ARG A 101 19.44 16.33 -4.96
CA ARG A 101 20.81 16.78 -4.66
C ARG A 101 21.62 15.65 -4.04
N GLY A 102 22.82 15.43 -4.57
CA GLY A 102 23.73 14.40 -4.07
C GLY A 102 23.46 12.98 -4.61
N VAL A 103 22.42 12.79 -5.41
CA VAL A 103 22.12 11.53 -6.11
C VAL A 103 22.52 11.68 -7.58
N ARG A 104 23.08 10.61 -8.17
CA ARG A 104 23.38 10.59 -9.60
C ARG A 104 22.09 10.51 -10.42
N ALA A 105 21.99 11.32 -11.46
CA ALA A 105 20.93 11.20 -12.47
C ALA A 105 21.18 9.95 -13.34
N ALA A 106 20.60 8.82 -12.92
CA ALA A 106 20.61 7.55 -13.64
C ALA A 106 19.37 6.76 -13.23
N TRP A 107 18.80 5.99 -14.16
CA TRP A 107 17.66 5.13 -13.83
C TRP A 107 18.07 4.11 -12.76
N TRP A 108 19.23 3.51 -12.95
CA TRP A 108 19.98 2.77 -11.93
C TRP A 108 21.49 2.90 -12.20
N HIS A 109 22.34 2.73 -11.19
CA HIS A 109 23.79 2.88 -11.32
C HIS A 109 24.56 1.72 -10.66
N GLU A 110 25.70 1.29 -11.23
CA GLU A 110 26.47 0.13 -10.75
C GLU A 110 27.00 0.25 -9.31
N GLY A 111 27.07 1.48 -8.78
CA GLY A 111 27.42 1.80 -7.40
C GLY A 111 26.24 1.78 -6.41
N TRP A 112 25.03 1.41 -6.86
CA TRP A 112 23.83 1.32 -6.04
C TRP A 112 23.54 -0.14 -5.73
N LEU A 113 23.61 -0.54 -4.46
CA LEU A 113 23.30 -1.90 -4.04
C LEU A 113 21.83 -1.97 -3.60
N PRO A 114 20.93 -2.70 -4.27
CA PRO A 114 19.57 -2.93 -3.80
C PRO A 114 19.61 -3.61 -2.42
N VAL A 115 18.85 -3.08 -1.47
CA VAL A 115 18.77 -3.59 -0.09
C VAL A 115 17.35 -3.70 0.43
N GLY A 116 16.38 -3.03 -0.19
CA GLY A 116 14.96 -3.18 0.09
C GLY A 116 14.20 -3.46 -1.19
N GLU A 117 13.20 -4.34 -1.15
CA GLU A 117 12.28 -4.60 -2.28
C GLU A 117 10.83 -4.66 -1.78
N ASN A 118 9.87 -4.30 -2.64
CA ASN A 118 8.43 -4.44 -2.33
C ASN A 118 7.72 -5.48 -3.21
N GLY A 119 8.45 -6.17 -4.09
CA GLY A 119 7.89 -7.18 -5.01
C GLY A 119 7.21 -6.62 -6.26
N ALA A 120 7.11 -5.29 -6.41
CA ALA A 120 6.57 -4.62 -7.60
C ALA A 120 7.66 -4.17 -8.59
N GLY A 121 8.93 -4.41 -8.26
CA GLY A 121 10.08 -3.92 -9.03
C GLY A 121 10.71 -2.66 -8.43
N ASP A 122 10.13 -2.11 -7.38
CA ASP A 122 10.71 -0.98 -6.66
C ASP A 122 11.75 -1.45 -5.65
N VAL A 123 12.83 -0.67 -5.56
CA VAL A 123 13.92 -0.98 -4.66
C VAL A 123 14.44 0.25 -3.92
N LEU A 124 14.86 0.01 -2.67
CA LEU A 124 15.72 0.93 -1.95
C LEU A 124 17.17 0.50 -2.16
N CYS A 125 18.03 1.44 -2.52
CA CYS A 125 19.44 1.18 -2.77
C CYS A 125 20.35 1.89 -1.77
N LEU A 126 21.42 1.21 -1.34
CA LEU A 126 22.57 1.90 -0.76
C LEU A 126 23.41 2.52 -1.87
N ASP A 127 23.56 3.83 -1.84
CA ASP A 127 24.33 4.58 -2.82
C ASP A 127 25.79 4.73 -2.38
N PHE A 128 26.67 3.96 -3.01
CA PHE A 128 28.11 4.04 -2.78
C PHE A 128 28.83 4.95 -3.77
N SER A 129 28.14 5.57 -4.74
CA SER A 129 28.75 6.47 -5.72
C SER A 129 27.97 7.79 -5.86
N PRO A 130 27.69 8.51 -4.74
CA PRO A 130 26.96 9.75 -4.77
C PRO A 130 27.74 10.84 -5.52
N VAL A 131 27.02 11.81 -6.08
CA VAL A 131 27.62 13.02 -6.65
C VAL A 131 27.89 14.06 -5.56
N LYS A 132 28.49 15.21 -5.92
CA LYS A 132 28.79 16.29 -4.99
C LYS A 132 27.56 16.68 -4.17
N GLY A 133 27.71 16.69 -2.85
CA GLY A 133 26.63 17.00 -1.90
C GLY A 133 25.85 15.79 -1.40
N GLY A 134 26.10 14.58 -1.91
CA GLY A 134 25.55 13.34 -1.38
C GLY A 134 26.47 12.69 -0.35
N ARG A 135 25.94 11.68 0.35
CA ARG A 135 26.65 10.93 1.38
C ARG A 135 26.84 9.49 0.95
N ARG A 136 28.06 8.99 0.98
CA ARG A 136 28.33 7.58 0.64
C ARG A 136 27.65 6.67 1.66
N GLY A 137 26.83 5.73 1.19
CA GLY A 137 25.99 4.86 2.00
C GLY A 137 24.61 5.44 2.35
N GLN A 138 24.22 6.58 1.76
CA GLN A 138 22.84 7.06 1.83
C GLN A 138 21.89 6.04 1.16
N VAL A 139 20.63 6.03 1.61
CA VAL A 139 19.57 5.19 1.04
C VAL A 139 18.85 6.00 -0.02
N VAL A 140 18.75 5.48 -1.24
CA VAL A 140 18.10 6.11 -2.40
C VAL A 140 16.90 5.28 -2.83
N ARG A 141 15.79 5.95 -3.14
CA ARG A 141 14.58 5.35 -3.71
C ARG A 141 14.74 5.16 -5.21
N VAL A 142 14.46 3.96 -5.71
CA VAL A 142 14.46 3.62 -7.13
C VAL A 142 13.17 2.86 -7.43
N LEU A 143 12.16 3.58 -7.91
CA LEU A 143 10.90 2.96 -8.35
C LEU A 143 11.00 2.54 -9.81
N HIS A 144 10.25 1.51 -10.18
CA HIS A 144 10.31 0.88 -11.50
C HIS A 144 9.60 1.68 -12.60
N ASP A 145 8.67 2.58 -12.23
CA ASP A 145 7.85 3.38 -13.13
C ASP A 145 7.93 4.90 -12.85
N ASP A 146 8.65 5.32 -11.80
CA ASP A 146 8.89 6.73 -11.46
C ASP A 146 10.32 7.16 -11.83
N PRO A 147 10.50 8.26 -12.61
CA PRO A 147 11.81 8.82 -12.93
C PRO A 147 12.53 9.50 -11.75
N ALA A 148 11.89 9.71 -10.60
CA ALA A 148 12.48 10.41 -9.46
C ALA A 148 13.52 9.56 -8.72
N ARG A 149 14.64 10.17 -8.32
CA ARG A 149 15.68 9.55 -7.46
C ARG A 149 15.91 10.39 -6.22
N GLY A 150 15.22 10.02 -5.14
CA GLY A 150 15.25 10.72 -3.85
C GLY A 150 16.14 10.03 -2.82
N VAL A 151 16.69 10.80 -1.89
CA VAL A 151 17.36 10.26 -0.69
C VAL A 151 16.30 10.00 0.37
N VAL A 152 16.20 8.75 0.83
CA VAL A 152 15.27 8.30 1.87
C VAL A 152 15.87 8.54 3.26
N ALA A 153 17.14 8.18 3.44
CA ALA A 153 17.86 8.34 4.71
C ALA A 153 19.36 8.51 4.46
N ALA A 154 20.09 9.14 5.39
CA ALA A 154 21.53 9.31 5.25
C ALA A 154 22.32 8.01 5.54
N SER A 155 21.67 6.97 6.08
CA SER A 155 22.23 5.62 6.24
C SER A 155 21.14 4.59 6.55
N LEU A 156 21.44 3.29 6.33
CA LEU A 156 20.56 2.20 6.76
C LEU A 156 20.27 2.21 8.27
N ARG A 157 21.26 2.56 9.09
CA ARG A 157 21.10 2.71 10.55
C ARG A 157 20.06 3.76 10.89
N GLU A 158 20.09 4.89 10.19
CA GLU A 158 19.13 5.97 10.40
C GLU A 158 17.72 5.52 10.02
N LEU A 159 17.57 4.84 8.88
CA LEU A 159 16.27 4.32 8.43
C LEU A 159 15.67 3.34 9.44
N LEU A 160 16.45 2.34 9.87
CA LEU A 160 16.03 1.40 10.92
C LEU A 160 15.75 2.11 12.25
N GLY A 161 16.51 3.16 12.57
CA GLY A 161 16.30 3.97 13.76
C GLY A 161 15.00 4.77 13.73
N ARG A 162 14.62 5.31 12.56
CA ARG A 162 13.32 5.97 12.35
C ARG A 162 12.18 4.97 12.55
N VAL A 163 12.27 3.79 11.93
CA VAL A 163 11.29 2.71 12.11
C VAL A 163 11.10 2.35 13.58
N ALA A 164 12.18 2.10 14.31
CA ALA A 164 12.12 1.78 15.73
C ALA A 164 11.53 2.92 16.58
N THR A 165 11.71 4.18 16.17
CA THR A 165 11.16 5.34 16.89
C THR A 165 9.68 5.52 16.57
N GLY A 166 9.29 5.37 15.30
CA GLY A 166 7.91 5.46 14.84
C GLY A 166 7.02 4.36 15.44
N LEU A 167 7.53 3.13 15.57
CA LEU A 167 6.81 2.04 16.23
C LEU A 167 6.58 2.34 17.73
N GLU A 168 7.57 2.93 18.40
CA GLU A 168 7.46 3.29 19.82
C GLU A 168 6.53 4.48 20.06
N SER A 169 6.52 5.47 19.17
CA SER A 169 5.61 6.61 19.23
C SER A 169 4.18 6.24 18.80
N GLY A 170 4.03 5.13 18.06
CA GLY A 170 2.77 4.74 17.43
C GLY A 170 2.48 5.49 16.13
N GLU A 171 3.44 6.26 15.61
CA GLU A 171 3.37 6.90 14.27
C GLU A 171 3.49 5.87 13.15
N LEU A 172 4.21 4.77 13.40
CA LEU A 172 4.26 3.62 12.51
C LEU A 172 3.58 2.44 13.20
N VAL A 173 2.92 1.61 12.41
CA VAL A 173 2.36 0.34 12.86
C VAL A 173 2.69 -0.75 11.86
N CYS A 174 2.41 -1.99 12.25
CA CYS A 174 2.59 -3.14 11.38
C CYS A 174 1.24 -3.56 10.86
N SER A 175 1.15 -3.61 9.54
CA SER A 175 -0.07 -4.02 8.87
C SER A 175 0.16 -5.29 8.10
N ASP A 176 -0.58 -6.34 8.48
CA ASP A 176 -0.65 -7.58 7.70
C ASP A 176 -1.27 -7.31 6.32
N ASP A 177 -2.18 -6.35 6.22
CA ASP A 177 -2.84 -5.98 4.96
C ASP A 177 -1.86 -5.36 3.95
N TYR A 178 -0.89 -4.58 4.44
CA TYR A 178 0.15 -3.97 3.61
C TYR A 178 1.47 -4.75 3.64
N GLY A 179 1.53 -5.86 4.38
CA GLY A 179 2.68 -6.75 4.43
C GLY A 179 3.94 -6.14 5.07
N GLY A 180 3.81 -5.14 5.94
CA GLY A 180 4.97 -4.45 6.52
C GLY A 180 4.67 -3.30 7.47
N VAL A 181 5.74 -2.61 7.88
CA VAL A 181 5.69 -1.37 8.65
C VAL A 181 5.22 -0.23 7.75
N ILE A 182 4.17 0.47 8.16
CA ILE A 182 3.59 1.60 7.46
C ILE A 182 3.19 2.70 8.46
N PRO A 183 2.94 3.94 7.99
CA PRO A 183 2.33 4.97 8.83
C PRO A 183 0.98 4.51 9.43
N ALA A 184 0.76 4.85 10.69
CA ALA A 184 -0.43 4.44 11.43
C ALA A 184 -1.73 4.95 10.78
N GLU A 185 -1.67 6.14 10.20
CA GLU A 185 -2.74 6.75 9.41
C GLU A 185 -3.10 5.95 8.16
N GLU A 186 -2.15 5.22 7.57
CA GLU A 186 -2.39 4.36 6.40
C GLU A 186 -3.00 3.02 6.82
N ALA A 187 -2.52 2.43 7.92
CA ALA A 187 -2.97 1.13 8.42
C ALA A 187 -4.43 1.10 8.89
N THR A 188 -4.95 2.25 9.30
CA THR A 188 -6.36 2.39 9.71
C THR A 188 -7.32 2.49 8.52
N GLY A 189 -6.81 2.36 7.28
CA GLY A 189 -7.58 2.47 6.06
C GLY A 189 -8.04 3.90 5.82
N GLY A 190 -7.11 4.80 5.53
CA GLY A 190 -7.43 6.14 5.00
C GLY A 190 -8.37 6.98 5.87
N ALA A 191 -8.48 6.70 7.17
CA ALA A 191 -9.16 7.55 8.12
C ALA A 191 -8.18 8.60 8.66
N THR A 192 -7.57 9.37 7.76
CA THR A 192 -7.04 10.66 8.18
C THR A 192 -8.20 11.46 8.77
N SER A 193 -7.91 12.10 9.90
CA SER A 193 -8.84 12.81 10.77
C SER A 193 -9.52 14.04 10.12
N GLU A 194 -9.46 14.18 8.80
CA GLU A 194 -10.19 15.22 8.08
C GLU A 194 -11.59 14.77 7.63
N ARG A 195 -11.87 13.47 7.51
CA ARG A 195 -13.20 12.95 7.14
C ARG A 195 -13.51 11.57 7.75
N ALA A 196 -13.74 11.54 9.06
CA ALA A 196 -14.23 10.34 9.78
C ALA A 196 -15.60 9.80 9.28
N ASP A 197 -16.19 10.44 8.28
CA ASP A 197 -17.40 10.03 7.58
C ASP A 197 -17.13 9.27 6.26
N LEU A 198 -15.87 9.06 5.85
CA LEU A 198 -15.54 8.22 4.70
C LEU A 198 -14.89 6.90 5.15
N GLY A 199 -15.25 5.79 4.52
CA GLY A 199 -14.66 4.48 4.77
C GLY A 199 -14.29 3.75 3.48
N PHE A 200 -13.04 3.32 3.37
CA PHE A 200 -12.53 2.57 2.22
C PHE A 200 -12.18 1.14 2.65
N PHE A 201 -12.96 0.18 2.18
CA PHE A 201 -12.87 -1.24 2.52
C PHE A 201 -12.76 -2.06 1.23
N GLU A 202 -11.67 -1.88 0.50
CA GLU A 202 -11.48 -2.42 -0.84
C GLU A 202 -10.69 -3.73 -0.82
N GLY A 203 -10.89 -4.53 -1.87
CA GLY A 203 -10.12 -5.74 -2.11
C GLY A 203 -10.67 -7.03 -1.47
N PRO A 204 -10.14 -8.19 -1.88
CA PRO A 204 -10.76 -9.48 -1.63
C PRO A 204 -10.67 -9.95 -0.16
N SER A 205 -9.82 -9.33 0.66
CA SER A 205 -9.71 -9.62 2.10
C SER A 205 -10.92 -9.10 2.90
N VAL A 206 -11.67 -8.14 2.35
CA VAL A 206 -12.88 -7.60 2.97
C VAL A 206 -14.04 -8.57 2.77
N THR A 207 -14.51 -9.16 3.87
CA THR A 207 -15.60 -10.17 3.87
C THR A 207 -16.77 -9.73 4.77
N ASP A 208 -17.86 -10.50 4.77
CA ASP A 208 -18.99 -10.32 5.69
C ASP A 208 -18.57 -10.25 7.18
N ALA A 209 -17.44 -10.85 7.55
CA ALA A 209 -16.90 -10.77 8.89
C ALA A 209 -16.44 -9.35 9.24
N LYS A 210 -15.73 -8.69 8.31
CA LYS A 210 -15.23 -7.31 8.48
C LYS A 210 -16.38 -6.30 8.61
N LEU A 211 -17.51 -6.54 7.94
CA LEU A 211 -18.70 -5.70 8.04
C LEU A 211 -19.31 -5.64 9.46
N LYS A 212 -18.98 -6.59 10.35
CA LYS A 212 -19.37 -6.51 11.76
C LYS A 212 -18.64 -5.40 12.52
N GLU A 213 -17.43 -5.04 12.09
CA GLU A 213 -16.67 -3.93 12.66
C GLU A 213 -17.19 -2.60 12.10
N VAL A 214 -17.50 -2.57 10.80
CA VAL A 214 -18.04 -1.38 10.10
C VAL A 214 -19.35 -0.90 10.72
N ARG A 215 -20.20 -1.79 11.25
CA ARG A 215 -21.49 -1.41 11.87
C ARG A 215 -21.36 -0.42 13.04
N GLY A 216 -20.18 -0.32 13.67
CA GLY A 216 -19.91 0.61 14.77
C GLY A 216 -19.51 2.02 14.32
N MET A 217 -19.18 2.20 13.04
CA MET A 217 -18.66 3.44 12.48
C MET A 217 -19.81 4.37 12.05
N THR A 218 -20.64 4.78 13.00
CA THR A 218 -21.92 5.49 12.75
C THR A 218 -21.77 6.87 12.12
N ALA A 219 -20.55 7.41 12.04
CA ALA A 219 -20.24 8.66 11.37
C ALA A 219 -20.22 8.54 9.83
N LEU A 220 -20.08 7.32 9.28
CA LEU A 220 -19.89 7.08 7.85
C LEU A 220 -21.06 7.63 6.99
N THR A 221 -20.71 8.52 6.07
CA THR A 221 -21.53 9.04 4.97
C THR A 221 -21.17 8.41 3.62
N TYR A 222 -19.95 7.88 3.47
CA TYR A 222 -19.48 7.20 2.27
C TYR A 222 -18.80 5.88 2.63
N VAL A 223 -19.09 4.82 1.89
CA VAL A 223 -18.35 3.55 1.99
C VAL A 223 -17.99 2.97 0.63
N ASN A 224 -16.73 2.59 0.44
CA ASN A 224 -16.26 1.89 -0.75
C ASN A 224 -15.97 0.42 -0.43
N PHE A 225 -16.69 -0.51 -1.04
CA PHE A 225 -16.47 -1.96 -0.94
C PHE A 225 -15.97 -2.57 -2.24
N THR A 226 -15.30 -1.78 -3.08
CA THR A 226 -14.89 -2.25 -4.40
C THR A 226 -13.94 -3.45 -4.28
N GLY A 227 -14.32 -4.57 -4.92
CA GLY A 227 -13.54 -5.81 -4.88
C GLY A 227 -13.71 -6.67 -3.62
N ALA A 228 -14.54 -6.24 -2.67
CA ALA A 228 -14.82 -6.98 -1.44
C ALA A 228 -15.62 -8.26 -1.69
N GLN A 229 -15.32 -9.31 -0.93
CA GLN A 229 -16.03 -10.59 -0.93
C GLN A 229 -17.25 -10.53 0.01
N ILE A 230 -18.07 -9.49 -0.11
CA ILE A 230 -19.28 -9.28 0.69
C ILE A 230 -20.53 -9.77 -0.03
N THR A 231 -21.47 -10.32 0.74
CA THR A 231 -22.74 -10.87 0.25
C THR A 231 -23.94 -10.05 0.75
N ASP A 232 -25.16 -10.40 0.30
CA ASP A 232 -26.40 -9.83 0.81
C ASP A 232 -26.53 -9.95 2.35
N ARG A 233 -25.95 -11.00 2.96
CA ARG A 233 -25.94 -11.19 4.41
C ARG A 233 -25.03 -10.17 5.10
N GLY A 234 -23.84 -9.96 4.53
CA GLY A 234 -22.91 -8.95 5.02
C GLY A 234 -23.49 -7.55 4.91
N LEU A 235 -24.09 -7.22 3.77
CA LEU A 235 -24.67 -5.90 3.52
C LEU A 235 -25.69 -5.49 4.59
N LYS A 236 -26.46 -6.45 5.11
CA LYS A 236 -27.41 -6.24 6.22
C LYS A 236 -26.77 -5.73 7.51
N GLN A 237 -25.46 -5.94 7.72
CA GLN A 237 -24.75 -5.40 8.88
C GLN A 237 -24.64 -3.87 8.85
N LEU A 238 -24.76 -3.25 7.66
CA LEU A 238 -24.67 -1.80 7.51
C LEU A 238 -25.88 -1.05 8.07
N ALA A 239 -26.98 -1.73 8.40
CA ALA A 239 -28.26 -1.14 8.84
C ALA A 239 -28.15 -0.08 9.95
N ARG A 240 -27.03 -0.06 10.68
CA ARG A 240 -26.71 0.88 11.77
C ARG A 240 -25.83 2.06 11.35
N LEU A 241 -25.74 2.37 10.06
CA LEU A 241 -25.04 3.54 9.53
C LEU A 241 -26.02 4.67 9.15
N PRO A 242 -26.56 5.43 10.13
CA PRO A 242 -27.68 6.35 9.90
C PRO A 242 -27.34 7.52 8.97
N LYS A 243 -26.05 7.79 8.74
CA LYS A 243 -25.57 8.91 7.93
C LYS A 243 -25.17 8.51 6.51
N LEU A 244 -25.26 7.22 6.15
CA LEU A 244 -24.78 6.72 4.88
C LEU A 244 -25.53 7.35 3.70
N LYS A 245 -24.79 8.01 2.81
CA LYS A 245 -25.28 8.69 1.61
C LYS A 245 -24.72 8.09 0.33
N SER A 246 -23.55 7.48 0.37
CA SER A 246 -22.87 6.96 -0.81
C SER A 246 -22.26 5.59 -0.54
N ILE A 247 -22.46 4.66 -1.48
CA ILE A 247 -21.95 3.29 -1.35
C ILE A 247 -21.52 2.72 -2.71
N MET A 248 -20.30 2.19 -2.75
CA MET A 248 -19.73 1.57 -3.95
C MET A 248 -19.62 0.05 -3.77
N LEU A 249 -20.35 -0.71 -4.58
CA LEU A 249 -20.43 -2.19 -4.50
C LEU A 249 -19.83 -2.89 -5.73
N ARG A 250 -18.95 -2.21 -6.46
CA ARG A 250 -18.32 -2.75 -7.66
C ARG A 250 -17.53 -4.01 -7.32
N LYS A 251 -17.59 -5.02 -8.19
CA LYS A 251 -16.85 -6.29 -8.01
C LYS A 251 -17.15 -7.02 -6.68
N THR A 252 -18.35 -6.89 -6.13
CA THR A 252 -18.80 -7.65 -4.94
C THR A 252 -19.67 -8.86 -5.33
N LEU A 253 -20.15 -9.61 -4.34
CA LEU A 253 -21.07 -10.75 -4.52
C LEU A 253 -22.53 -10.40 -4.19
N VAL A 254 -22.84 -9.10 -4.00
CA VAL A 254 -24.19 -8.61 -3.69
C VAL A 254 -25.12 -8.80 -4.89
N THR A 255 -26.35 -9.25 -4.63
CA THR A 255 -27.37 -9.51 -5.64
C THR A 255 -28.45 -8.41 -5.68
N ASP A 256 -29.38 -8.49 -6.63
CA ASP A 256 -30.56 -7.61 -6.68
C ASP A 256 -31.35 -7.61 -5.36
N SER A 257 -31.40 -8.73 -4.64
CA SER A 257 -32.08 -8.83 -3.34
C SER A 257 -31.37 -7.98 -2.28
N GLY A 258 -30.04 -8.00 -2.25
CA GLY A 258 -29.25 -7.14 -1.38
C GLY A 258 -29.44 -5.65 -1.70
N ILE A 259 -29.48 -5.28 -2.98
CA ILE A 259 -29.68 -3.88 -3.40
C ILE A 259 -31.09 -3.38 -3.05
N ARG A 260 -32.14 -4.19 -3.22
CA ARG A 260 -33.50 -3.81 -2.78
C ARG A 260 -33.53 -3.51 -1.28
N TRP A 261 -32.98 -4.42 -0.48
CA TRP A 261 -32.88 -4.22 0.96
C TRP A 261 -32.10 -2.95 1.30
N LEU A 262 -30.99 -2.68 0.62
CA LEU A 262 -30.18 -1.49 0.84
C LEU A 262 -30.99 -0.21 0.54
N LEU A 263 -31.67 -0.15 -0.59
CA LEU A 263 -32.47 1.03 -0.96
C LEU A 263 -33.67 1.25 -0.02
N GLU A 264 -34.24 0.18 0.54
CA GLU A 264 -35.28 0.28 1.57
C GLU A 264 -34.72 0.75 2.92
N ALA A 265 -33.56 0.23 3.33
CA ALA A 265 -32.94 0.53 4.62
C ALA A 265 -32.34 1.93 4.70
N PHE A 266 -31.97 2.53 3.56
CA PHE A 266 -31.29 3.83 3.50
C PHE A 266 -32.03 4.83 2.59
N PRO A 267 -33.21 5.34 3.00
CA PRO A 267 -33.97 6.32 2.21
C PRO A 267 -33.22 7.63 1.96
N GLN A 268 -32.13 7.88 2.69
CA GLN A 268 -31.25 9.03 2.50
C GLN A 268 -30.13 8.83 1.48
N LEU A 269 -29.98 7.63 0.89
CA LEU A 269 -28.91 7.29 -0.05
C LEU A 269 -29.02 8.13 -1.33
N GLN A 270 -27.88 8.66 -1.78
CA GLN A 270 -27.75 9.58 -2.91
C GLN A 270 -26.96 8.95 -4.06
N ASP A 271 -25.90 8.21 -3.74
CA ASP A 271 -24.98 7.68 -4.75
C ASP A 271 -24.76 6.18 -4.55
N LEU A 272 -24.95 5.40 -5.60
CA LEU A 272 -24.86 3.94 -5.56
C LEU A 272 -24.12 3.42 -6.78
N ALA A 273 -22.97 2.77 -6.61
CA ALA A 273 -22.41 1.93 -7.68
C ALA A 273 -22.86 0.48 -7.52
N LEU A 274 -23.53 -0.04 -8.54
CA LEU A 274 -24.12 -1.36 -8.53
C LEU A 274 -23.07 -2.49 -8.64
N PRO A 275 -23.35 -3.66 -8.05
CA PRO A 275 -22.50 -4.84 -8.19
C PRO A 275 -22.64 -5.49 -9.57
N PRO A 276 -21.67 -6.31 -10.03
CA PRO A 276 -21.69 -6.92 -11.35
C PRO A 276 -22.94 -7.76 -11.65
N GLN A 277 -23.52 -8.36 -10.61
CA GLN A 277 -24.70 -9.22 -10.68
C GLN A 277 -26.00 -8.42 -10.83
N ALA A 278 -25.97 -7.10 -10.59
CA ALA A 278 -27.15 -6.26 -10.63
C ALA A 278 -27.83 -6.28 -12.01
N THR A 279 -29.14 -6.48 -12.04
CA THR A 279 -29.92 -6.59 -13.30
C THR A 279 -30.98 -5.49 -13.43
N ALA A 280 -31.57 -5.38 -14.63
CA ALA A 280 -32.65 -4.43 -14.90
C ALA A 280 -33.91 -4.62 -14.02
N GLU A 281 -34.02 -5.72 -13.27
CA GLU A 281 -35.08 -5.92 -12.26
C GLU A 281 -35.02 -4.90 -11.11
N LEU A 282 -33.93 -4.14 -10.99
CA LEU A 282 -33.79 -3.04 -10.03
C LEU A 282 -34.35 -1.71 -10.52
N VAL A 283 -34.78 -1.60 -11.78
CA VAL A 283 -35.30 -0.34 -12.35
C VAL A 283 -36.41 0.28 -11.48
N PRO A 284 -37.45 -0.46 -11.03
CA PRO A 284 -38.52 0.16 -10.24
C PRO A 284 -38.04 0.70 -8.90
N VAL A 285 -37.17 -0.03 -8.19
CA VAL A 285 -36.69 0.39 -6.87
C VAL A 285 -35.71 1.56 -6.98
N ILE A 286 -34.83 1.56 -7.99
CA ILE A 286 -33.88 2.64 -8.24
C ILE A 286 -34.62 3.93 -8.63
N ALA A 287 -35.56 3.84 -9.58
CA ALA A 287 -36.27 5.00 -10.09
C ALA A 287 -37.15 5.69 -9.04
N ASN A 288 -37.72 4.92 -8.11
CA ASN A 288 -38.59 5.43 -7.05
C ASN A 288 -37.87 5.75 -5.73
N HIS A 289 -36.54 5.58 -5.66
CA HIS A 289 -35.81 5.89 -4.43
C HIS A 289 -35.86 7.41 -4.14
N PRO A 290 -36.21 7.84 -2.91
CA PRO A 290 -36.57 9.24 -2.64
C PRO A 290 -35.41 10.24 -2.76
N ARG A 291 -34.15 9.79 -2.65
CA ARG A 291 -32.98 10.68 -2.65
C ARG A 291 -31.85 10.26 -3.59
N LEU A 292 -32.01 9.20 -4.38
CA LEU A 292 -30.95 8.73 -5.27
C LEU A 292 -30.74 9.74 -6.39
N ARG A 293 -29.48 10.06 -6.67
CA ARG A 293 -29.04 11.06 -7.65
C ARG A 293 -28.12 10.46 -8.67
N THR A 294 -27.17 9.62 -8.25
CA THR A 294 -26.21 9.01 -9.16
C THR A 294 -26.18 7.49 -8.99
N VAL A 295 -26.11 6.78 -10.13
CA VAL A 295 -26.04 5.32 -10.16
C VAL A 295 -24.92 4.87 -11.08
N GLY A 296 -23.94 4.18 -10.52
CA GLY A 296 -22.85 3.58 -11.28
C GLY A 296 -23.26 2.21 -11.83
N THR A 297 -23.16 2.02 -13.14
CA THR A 297 -23.63 0.79 -13.83
C THR A 297 -22.52 0.06 -14.58
N SER A 298 -21.29 0.55 -14.53
CA SER A 298 -20.17 0.00 -15.28
C SER A 298 -19.88 -1.45 -14.89
N ALA A 299 -19.76 -2.34 -15.89
CA ALA A 299 -19.56 -3.78 -15.73
C ALA A 299 -20.68 -4.51 -14.96
N THR A 300 -21.92 -4.03 -15.04
CA THR A 300 -23.10 -4.68 -14.46
C THR A 300 -24.02 -5.27 -15.53
N ARG A 301 -24.90 -6.21 -15.14
CA ARG A 301 -25.98 -6.71 -15.99
C ARG A 301 -27.17 -5.75 -16.10
N PHE A 302 -27.12 -4.62 -15.40
CA PHE A 302 -28.12 -3.55 -15.46
C PHE A 302 -28.10 -2.87 -16.85
N GLY A 303 -26.87 -2.50 -17.27
CA GLY A 303 -26.54 -2.00 -18.60
C GLY A 303 -27.32 -0.77 -19.08
N LYS A 304 -27.05 -0.34 -20.32
CA LYS A 304 -27.71 0.82 -20.95
C LYS A 304 -29.23 0.70 -21.06
N ARG A 305 -29.77 -0.53 -21.06
CA ARG A 305 -31.22 -0.75 -21.06
C ARG A 305 -31.84 -0.34 -19.72
N GLY A 306 -31.26 -0.77 -18.60
CA GLY A 306 -31.70 -0.36 -17.27
C GLY A 306 -31.57 1.15 -17.08
N GLU A 307 -30.45 1.75 -17.50
CA GLU A 307 -30.22 3.20 -17.43
C GLU A 307 -31.34 3.99 -18.11
N ARG A 308 -31.64 3.65 -19.38
CA ARG A 308 -32.72 4.30 -20.14
C ARG A 308 -34.08 4.13 -19.47
N ALA A 309 -34.37 2.95 -18.94
CA ALA A 309 -35.64 2.67 -18.26
C ALA A 309 -35.80 3.50 -16.98
N VAL A 310 -34.73 3.65 -16.19
CA VAL A 310 -34.74 4.54 -15.01
C VAL A 310 -34.88 5.99 -15.44
N SER A 311 -34.12 6.46 -16.42
CA SER A 311 -34.22 7.86 -16.89
C SER A 311 -35.60 8.22 -17.43
N ALA A 312 -36.33 7.23 -18.00
CA ALA A 312 -37.72 7.43 -18.44
C ALA A 312 -38.70 7.63 -17.28
N ILE A 313 -38.42 7.05 -16.11
CA ILE A 313 -39.26 7.15 -14.91
C ILE A 313 -38.81 8.34 -14.02
N ASN A 314 -37.51 8.52 -13.87
CA ASN A 314 -36.89 9.55 -13.04
C ASN A 314 -35.63 10.11 -13.73
N SER A 315 -35.85 11.18 -14.48
CA SER A 315 -34.80 11.86 -15.25
C SER A 315 -33.76 12.61 -14.41
N LYS A 316 -33.99 12.73 -13.08
CA LYS A 316 -33.03 13.36 -12.16
C LYS A 316 -31.88 12.44 -11.79
N ILE A 317 -32.03 11.12 -12.00
CA ILE A 317 -30.97 10.14 -11.75
C ILE A 317 -29.97 10.14 -12.91
N GLN A 318 -28.71 10.39 -12.60
CA GLN A 318 -27.58 10.38 -13.53
C GLN A 318 -26.79 9.07 -13.42
N PHE A 319 -26.12 8.68 -14.50
CA PHE A 319 -25.35 7.42 -14.58
C PHE A 319 -23.86 7.68 -14.84
N PHE A 320 -22.98 6.84 -14.26
CA PHE A 320 -21.52 6.92 -14.40
C PHE A 320 -20.82 5.55 -14.47
#